data_AF-A0A1M3L6W2-F1
#
_entry.id   AF-A0A1M3L6W2-F1
#
_cell.length_a   1.000
_cell.length_b   1.000
_cell.length_c   1.000
_cell.angle_alpha   90.00
_cell.angle_beta   90.00
_cell.angle_gamma   90.00
#
_symmetry.space_group_name_H-M   'P 1'
#
loop_
_entity.id
_entity.type
_entity.pdbx_description
1 polymer ?
#
loop_
_entity_poly.entity_id
_entity_poly.type
_entity_poly.pdbx_seq_one_letter_code
_entity_poly.pdbx_strand_id
1 'polypeptide(L)'
;MIGMKLLLFCVLQSALGVGGTALLTQALHGRDISVASITSATMTWQGIGGLVLLFSSFLVMGVILSFAKMAAYIPLNTALTFLFTVVLTIVVQRDAVSWPLVGGMALIFVGVLLVSAATTPRP
;
A
#
# COMPACT_ATOMS: atom_id res chain seq x y z
N MET A 1 2.72 23.86 -4.89
CA MET A 1 1.42 23.15 -4.70
C MET A 1 1.39 21.73 -5.25
N ILE A 2 2.04 21.43 -6.39
CA ILE A 2 2.02 20.07 -7.00
C ILE A 2 2.56 18.98 -6.06
N GLY A 3 3.63 19.26 -5.30
CA GLY A 3 4.20 18.30 -4.34
C GLY A 3 3.27 17.91 -3.20
N MET A 4 2.55 18.87 -2.60
CA MET A 4 1.56 18.60 -1.54
C MET A 4 0.39 17.77 -2.07
N LYS A 5 -0.09 18.10 -3.28
CA LYS A 5 -1.15 17.34 -3.96
C LYS A 5 -0.71 15.89 -4.22
N LEU A 6 0.51 15.70 -4.74
CA LEU A 6 1.09 14.37 -4.97
C LEU A 6 1.15 13.56 -3.67
N LEU A 7 1.66 14.15 -2.59
CA LEU A 7 1.75 13.48 -1.29
C LEU A 7 0.38 13.02 -0.79
N LEU A 8 -0.63 13.90 -0.81
CA LEU A 8 -1.99 13.57 -0.36
C LEU A 8 -2.60 12.43 -1.17
N PHE A 9 -2.44 12.45 -2.50
CA PHE A 9 -2.95 11.37 -3.35
C PHE A 9 -2.17 10.07 -3.15
N CYS A 10 -0.86 10.10 -2.93
CA CYS A 10 -0.09 8.89 -2.60
C CYS A 10 -0.51 8.31 -1.23
N VAL A 11 -0.76 9.16 -0.23
CA VAL A 11 -1.28 8.73 1.07
C VAL A 11 -2.63 8.03 0.90
N LEU A 12 -3.55 8.64 0.15
CA LEU A 12 -4.85 8.06 -0.16
C LEU A 12 -4.71 6.75 -0.93
N GLN A 13 -3.90 6.72 -1.99
CA GLN A 13 -3.66 5.53 -2.82
C GLN A 13 -3.13 4.37 -1.99
N SER A 14 -2.12 4.64 -1.15
CA SER A 14 -1.48 3.65 -0.29
C SER A 14 -2.45 3.14 0.78
N ALA A 15 -3.23 4.03 1.42
CA ALA A 15 -4.23 3.65 2.41
C ALA A 15 -5.32 2.74 1.81
N LEU A 16 -5.84 3.11 0.63
CA LEU A 16 -6.83 2.31 -0.10
C LEU A 16 -6.25 0.98 -0.57
N GLY A 17 -5.00 0.99 -1.06
CA GLY A 17 -4.31 -0.21 -1.55
C GLY A 17 -4.08 -1.21 -0.42
N VAL A 18 -3.37 -0.79 0.63
CA VAL A 18 -3.06 -1.62 1.79
C VAL A 18 -4.33 -2.06 2.52
N GLY A 19 -5.28 -1.14 2.73
CA GLY A 19 -6.57 -1.46 3.35
C GLY A 19 -7.38 -2.46 2.53
N GLY A 20 -7.40 -2.31 1.21
CA GLY A 20 -8.08 -3.23 0.30
C GLY A 20 -7.46 -4.62 0.32
N THR A 21 -6.13 -4.70 0.26
CA THR A 21 -5.39 -5.96 0.42
C THR A 21 -5.68 -6.61 1.77
N ALA A 22 -5.66 -5.85 2.87
CA ALA A 22 -5.91 -6.39 4.20
C ALA A 22 -7.32 -6.98 4.36
N LEU A 23 -8.35 -6.30 3.85
CA LEU A 23 -9.72 -6.84 3.87
C LEU A 23 -9.85 -8.12 3.04
N LEU A 24 -9.21 -8.19 1.88
CA LEU A 24 -9.17 -9.41 1.08
C LEU A 24 -8.41 -10.54 1.78
N THR A 25 -7.29 -10.24 2.43
CA THR A 25 -6.54 -11.20 3.24
C THR A 25 -7.40 -11.75 4.39
N GLN A 26 -8.24 -10.92 5.02
CA GLN A 26 -9.19 -11.38 6.04
C GLN A 26 -10.31 -12.25 5.45
N ALA A 27 -10.82 -11.93 4.27
CA ALA A 27 -11.85 -12.72 3.59
C ALA A 27 -11.35 -14.12 3.20
N LEU A 28 -10.05 -14.24 2.89
CA LEU A 28 -9.40 -15.47 2.46
C LEU A 28 -8.71 -16.25 3.60
N HIS A 29 -8.54 -15.63 4.77
CA HIS A 29 -7.83 -16.25 5.89
C HIS A 29 -8.52 -17.55 6.33
N GLY A 30 -7.74 -18.63 6.45
CA GLY A 30 -8.23 -19.94 6.90
C GLY A 30 -9.08 -20.70 5.88
N ARG A 31 -9.16 -20.25 4.61
CA ARG A 31 -9.81 -21.00 3.54
C ARG A 31 -8.79 -21.69 2.64
N ASP A 32 -9.15 -22.86 2.11
CA ASP A 32 -8.35 -23.53 1.09
C ASP A 32 -8.26 -22.68 -0.18
N ILE A 33 -7.09 -22.66 -0.83
CA ILE A 33 -6.90 -21.96 -2.09
C ILE A 33 -7.49 -22.81 -3.22
N SER A 34 -8.79 -22.65 -3.43
CA SER A 34 -9.54 -23.20 -4.56
C SER A 34 -10.30 -22.09 -5.27
N VAL A 35 -10.60 -22.27 -6.55
CA VAL A 35 -11.35 -21.29 -7.35
C VAL A 35 -12.72 -21.00 -6.71
N ALA A 36 -13.38 -22.02 -6.17
CA ALA A 36 -14.65 -21.89 -5.45
C ALA A 36 -14.51 -21.09 -4.14
N SER A 37 -13.43 -21.33 -3.39
CA SER A 37 -13.13 -20.61 -2.15
C SER A 37 -12.82 -19.13 -2.40
N ILE A 38 -12.05 -18.84 -3.45
CA ILE A 38 -11.74 -17.46 -3.87
C ILE A 38 -13.02 -16.73 -4.29
N THR A 39 -13.86 -17.38 -5.10
CA THR A 39 -15.12 -16.77 -5.59
C THR A 39 -16.11 -16.54 -4.46
N SER A 40 -16.20 -17.45 -3.49
CA SER A 40 -17.05 -17.26 -2.32
C SER A 40 -16.48 -16.21 -1.36
N ALA A 41 -15.16 -16.05 -1.28
CA ALA A 41 -14.54 -15.00 -0.47
C ALA A 41 -14.81 -13.60 -1.05
N THR A 42 -14.81 -13.45 -2.38
CA THR A 42 -15.13 -12.17 -3.04
C THR A 42 -16.59 -11.77 -2.91
N MET A 43 -17.49 -12.70 -2.55
CA MET A 43 -18.91 -12.39 -2.25
C MET A 43 -19.17 -12.00 -0.79
N THR A 44 -18.17 -12.06 0.08
CA THR A 44 -18.30 -11.56 1.46
C THR A 44 -18.20 -10.04 1.50
N TRP A 45 -18.73 -9.41 2.55
CA TRP A 45 -18.58 -7.97 2.75
C TRP A 45 -17.11 -7.53 2.76
N GLN A 46 -16.23 -8.31 3.39
CA GLN A 46 -14.79 -8.06 3.40
C GLN A 46 -14.18 -8.19 2.01
N GLY A 47 -14.57 -9.19 1.23
CA GLY A 47 -14.08 -9.38 -0.14
C GLY A 47 -14.52 -8.26 -1.08
N ILE A 48 -15.81 -7.91 -1.07
CA ILE A 48 -16.36 -6.81 -1.87
C ILE A 48 -15.71 -5.49 -1.45
N GLY A 49 -15.64 -5.21 -0.16
CA GLY A 49 -15.00 -4.00 0.37
C GLY A 49 -13.52 -3.92 -0.04
N GLY A 50 -12.78 -5.03 0.07
CA GLY A 50 -11.39 -5.08 -0.34
C GLY A 50 -11.20 -4.83 -1.84
N LEU A 51 -12.05 -5.41 -2.69
CA LEU A 51 -12.04 -5.16 -4.14
C LEU A 51 -12.35 -3.71 -4.49
N VAL A 52 -13.37 -3.10 -3.86
CA VAL A 52 -13.73 -1.69 -4.07
C VAL A 52 -12.59 -0.75 -3.68
N LEU A 53 -11.94 -1.01 -2.55
CA LEU A 53 -10.78 -0.22 -2.11
C LEU A 53 -9.60 -0.36 -3.07
N LEU A 54 -9.28 -1.58 -3.52
CA LEU A 54 -8.21 -1.81 -4.49
C LEU A 54 -8.50 -1.13 -5.83
N PHE A 55 -9.72 -1.26 -6.34
CA PHE A 55 -10.10 -0.60 -7.58
C PHE A 55 -10.01 0.92 -7.47
N SER A 56 -10.47 1.48 -6.34
CA SER A 56 -10.35 2.91 -6.04
C SER A 56 -8.88 3.34 -5.96
N SER A 57 -8.01 2.51 -5.39
CA SER A 57 -6.56 2.76 -5.36
C SER A 57 -5.97 2.86 -6.78
N PHE A 58 -6.38 2.01 -7.71
CA PHE A 58 -5.97 2.11 -9.12
C PHE A 58 -6.47 3.40 -9.79
N LEU A 59 -7.71 3.83 -9.51
CA LEU A 59 -8.23 5.11 -10.02
C LEU A 59 -7.39 6.29 -9.52
N VAL A 60 -7.05 6.30 -8.23
CA VAL A 60 -6.19 7.34 -7.64
C VAL A 60 -4.80 7.33 -8.28
N MET A 61 -4.21 6.16 -8.53
CA MET A 61 -2.95 6.06 -9.27
C MET A 61 -3.05 6.68 -10.67
N GLY A 62 -4.12 6.40 -11.41
CA GLY A 62 -4.37 7.04 -12.72
C GLY A 62 -4.42 8.56 -12.63
N VAL A 63 -5.08 9.10 -11.59
CA VAL A 63 -5.11 10.54 -11.32
C VAL A 63 -3.71 11.08 -11.02
N ILE A 64 -2.90 10.41 -10.19
CA ILE A 64 -1.52 10.83 -9.88
C ILE A 64 -0.67 10.91 -11.15
N LEU A 65 -0.73 9.87 -11.99
CA LEU A 65 0.05 9.79 -13.22
C LEU A 65 -0.36 10.84 -14.27
N SER A 66 -1.55 11.43 -14.16
CA SER A 66 -1.97 12.53 -15.03
C SER A 66 -1.21 13.83 -14.80
N PHE A 67 -0.57 14.03 -13.63
CA PHE A 67 0.12 15.27 -13.28
C PHE A 67 1.51 15.11 -12.66
N ALA A 68 1.93 13.88 -12.33
CA ALA A 68 3.23 13.60 -11.71
C ALA A 68 4.04 12.58 -12.52
N LYS A 69 5.37 12.75 -12.51
CA LYS A 69 6.29 11.81 -13.17
C LYS A 69 6.42 10.53 -12.36
N MET A 70 6.53 9.38 -13.04
CA MET A 70 6.78 8.08 -12.39
C MET A 70 8.00 8.08 -11.47
N ALA A 71 9.06 8.82 -11.84
CA ALA A 71 10.27 8.96 -11.02
C ALA A 71 10.03 9.56 -9.62
N ALA A 72 9.02 10.42 -9.47
CA ALA A 72 8.64 10.99 -8.17
C ALA A 72 7.56 10.15 -7.47
N TYR A 73 6.64 9.57 -8.25
CA TYR A 73 5.55 8.74 -7.72
C TYR A 73 6.04 7.44 -7.10
N ILE A 74 6.85 6.65 -7.82
CA ILE A 74 7.24 5.30 -7.41
C ILE A 74 7.90 5.30 -6.02
N PRO A 75 8.94 6.10 -5.73
CA PRO A 75 9.63 6.04 -4.44
C PRO A 75 8.70 6.46 -3.30
N LEU A 76 7.91 7.52 -3.51
CA LEU A 76 6.98 8.04 -2.53
C LEU A 76 5.86 7.05 -2.23
N ASN A 77 5.32 6.40 -3.27
CA ASN A 77 4.25 5.42 -3.11
C ASN A 77 4.74 4.17 -2.38
N THR A 78 5.93 3.67 -2.72
CA THR A 78 6.56 2.56 -2.02
C THR A 78 6.79 2.89 -0.54
N ALA A 79 7.28 4.09 -0.24
CA ALA A 79 7.45 4.57 1.15
C ALA A 79 6.16 4.48 1.96
N LEU A 80 5.09 5.05 1.40
CA LEU A 80 3.81 5.17 2.07
C LEU A 80 3.11 3.82 2.17
N THR A 81 3.09 3.04 1.10
CA THR A 81 2.53 1.68 1.10
C THR A 81 3.21 0.82 2.17
N PHE A 82 4.54 0.89 2.25
CA PHE A 82 5.29 0.20 3.28
C PHE A 82 4.92 0.66 4.69
N LEU A 83 4.88 1.97 4.94
CA LEU A 83 4.48 2.54 6.22
C LEU A 83 3.06 2.11 6.63
N PHE A 84 2.09 2.18 5.71
CA PHE A 84 0.72 1.74 5.95
C PHE A 84 0.65 0.24 6.25
N THR A 85 1.44 -0.58 5.56
CA THR A 85 1.49 -2.03 5.79
C THR A 85 2.01 -2.33 7.19
N VAL A 86 3.10 -1.67 7.61
CA VAL A 86 3.64 -1.78 8.97
C VAL A 86 2.60 -1.39 10.01
N VAL A 87 1.95 -0.24 9.84
CA VAL A 87 0.91 0.24 10.77
C VAL A 87 -0.22 -0.78 10.86
N LEU A 88 -0.65 -1.33 9.73
CA LEU A 88 -1.72 -2.32 9.69
C LEU A 88 -1.32 -3.62 10.39
N THR A 89 -0.12 -4.13 10.16
CA THR A 89 0.42 -5.32 10.83
C THR A 89 0.47 -5.14 12.35
N ILE A 90 0.99 -4.01 12.83
CA ILE A 90 1.14 -3.73 14.26
C ILE A 90 -0.23 -3.50 14.93
N VAL A 91 -1.10 -2.69 14.33
CA VAL A 91 -2.35 -2.26 14.97
C VAL A 91 -3.48 -3.27 14.80
N VAL A 92 -3.62 -3.84 13.59
CA VAL A 92 -4.77 -4.70 13.23
C VAL A 92 -4.44 -6.17 13.46
N GLN A 93 -3.30 -6.65 12.93
CA GLN A 93 -2.93 -8.06 13.09
C GLN A 93 -2.30 -8.36 14.45
N ARG A 94 -1.82 -7.31 15.15
CA ARG A 94 -1.15 -7.42 16.46
C ARG A 94 0.02 -8.40 16.46
N ASP A 95 0.70 -8.49 15.32
CA ASP A 95 1.86 -9.36 15.19
C ASP A 95 2.99 -8.88 16.10
N ALA A 96 3.66 -9.82 16.75
CA ALA A 96 4.80 -9.52 17.60
C ALA A 96 5.94 -8.96 16.75
N VAL A 97 6.34 -7.71 17.03
CA VAL A 97 7.43 -7.04 16.33
C VAL A 97 8.75 -7.65 16.80
N SER A 98 9.35 -8.49 15.97
CA SER A 98 10.66 -9.10 16.24
C SER A 98 11.81 -8.16 15.85
N TRP A 99 12.96 -8.27 16.52
CA TRP A 99 14.15 -7.47 16.20
C TRP A 99 14.60 -7.56 14.73
N PRO A 100 14.56 -8.74 14.07
CA PRO A 100 14.84 -8.83 12.64
C PRO A 100 13.86 -8.04 11.77
N LEU A 101 12.56 -8.04 12.12
CA LEU A 101 11.54 -7.27 11.41
C LEU A 101 11.86 -5.76 11.48
N VAL A 102 12.21 -5.25 12.66
CA VAL A 102 12.63 -3.85 12.85
C VAL A 102 13.84 -3.51 11.99
N GLY A 103 14.85 -4.39 11.96
CA GLY A 103 16.04 -4.21 11.13
C GLY A 103 15.70 -4.15 9.63
N GLY A 104 14.84 -5.05 9.14
CA GLY A 104 14.34 -5.03 7.78
C GLY A 104 13.55 -3.76 7.46
N MET A 105 12.72 -3.30 8.39
CA MET A 105 11.96 -2.06 8.23
C MET A 105 12.87 -0.82 8.11
N ALA A 106 13.94 -0.77 8.92
CA ALA A 106 14.92 0.31 8.84
C ALA A 106 15.65 0.33 7.48
N LEU A 107 16.06 -0.84 6.97
CA LEU A 107 16.69 -0.97 5.65
C LEU A 107 15.78 -0.51 4.51
N ILE A 108 14.50 -0.90 4.53
CA ILE A 108 13.52 -0.46 3.52
C ILE A 108 13.36 1.06 3.57
N PHE A 109 13.24 1.63 4.77
CA PHE A 109 13.12 3.07 4.95
C PHE A 109 14.35 3.82 4.39
N VAL A 110 15.57 3.33 4.66
CA VAL A 110 16.80 3.89 4.10
C VAL A 110 16.82 3.79 2.57
N GLY A 111 16.46 2.63 2.01
CA GLY A 111 16.40 2.45 0.55
C GLY A 111 15.45 3.44 -0.12
N VAL A 112 14.27 3.64 0.48
CA VAL A 112 13.28 4.63 0.03
C VAL A 112 13.85 6.05 0.05
N LEU A 113 14.55 6.44 1.12
CA LEU A 113 15.17 7.76 1.24
C LEU A 113 16.25 7.98 0.17
N LEU A 114 17.10 6.97 -0.07
CA LEU A 114 18.15 7.03 -1.08
C LEU A 114 17.57 7.20 -2.50
N VAL A 115 16.54 6.43 -2.83
CA VAL A 115 15.87 6.54 -4.14
C VAL A 115 15.22 7.92 -4.29
N SER A 116 14.58 8.43 -3.23
CA SER A 116 13.94 9.75 -3.24
C SER A 116 14.95 10.89 -3.41
N ALA A 117 16.12 10.79 -2.76
CA ALA A 117 17.20 11.76 -2.90
C ALA A 117 17.80 11.74 -4.32
N ALA A 118 17.94 10.55 -4.93
CA ALA A 118 18.47 10.39 -6.28
C ALA A 118 17.53 10.93 -7.37
N THR A 119 16.22 10.96 -7.14
CA THR A 119 15.22 11.44 -8.11
C THR A 119 14.87 12.92 -7.96
N THR A 120 15.45 13.62 -6.97
CA THR A 120 15.33 15.07 -6.84
C THR A 120 16.14 15.74 -7.98
N PRO A 121 15.54 16.61 -8.81
CA PRO A 121 16.29 17.28 -9.88
C PRO A 121 17.45 18.08 -9.28
N ARG A 122 18.68 17.83 -9.73
CA ARG A 122 19.78 18.76 -9.47
C ARG A 122 19.45 20.10 -10.13
N PRO A 123 19.70 21.24 -9.46
CA PRO A 123 19.52 22.56 -10.06
C PRO A 123 20.38 22.73 -11.33
#